data_AF-A0A9P9P1P1-F1
#
_entry.id   AF-A0A9P9P1P1-F1
#
_cell.length_a   1.000
_cell.length_b   1.000
_cell.length_c   1.000
_cell.angle_alpha   90.00
_cell.angle_beta   90.00
_cell.angle_gamma   90.00
#
_symmetry.space_group_name_H-M   'P 1'
#
loop_
_entity.id
_entity.type
_entity.pdbx_description
1 polymer ?
#
loop_
_entity_poly.entity_id
_entity_poly.type
_entity_poly.pdbx_seq_one_letter_code
_entity_poly.pdbx_strand_id
1 'polypeptide(L)'
;MKVSTKLTRNSFQTAQQHKYMPLVERALKLWVACRFIEEPWSITGNETLGMSTDPNPNCPYHDRVPVPPIVDLQIDLIVINEILQPELKKILKMLKEKLESTDPWTDWFEIYLAYFILLHNVELTMAHDAWFVKRNNLKRKYSNKPLIDTITQGATTLLTCFHYAHQGYAPFTNVDLERTQQWPDQQKEYLHETRPLLQGIRGDHVHDPAKELFWTSQLHRPDWRPVVLMS
;
A
#
# COMPACT_ATOMS: atom_id res chain seq x y z
N MET A 1 2.97 16.53 14.11
CA MET A 1 2.66 15.56 13.04
C MET A 1 3.28 14.23 13.44
N LYS A 2 2.55 13.11 13.41
CA LYS A 2 3.09 11.80 13.80
C LYS A 2 4.22 11.39 12.85
N VAL A 3 5.29 10.76 13.36
CA VAL A 3 6.44 10.30 12.56
C VAL A 3 5.99 9.36 11.44
N SER A 4 4.95 8.55 11.70
CA SER A 4 4.33 7.66 10.71
C SER A 4 3.87 8.37 9.45
N THR A 5 3.06 9.41 9.64
CA THR A 5 2.52 10.23 8.57
C THR A 5 3.62 10.95 7.79
N LYS A 6 4.75 11.28 8.44
CA LYS A 6 5.89 11.91 7.76
C LYS A 6 6.60 10.93 6.83
N LEU A 7 6.85 9.69 7.28
CA LEU A 7 7.48 8.66 6.45
C LEU A 7 6.62 8.31 5.24
N THR A 8 5.34 8.00 5.46
CA THR A 8 4.40 7.67 4.37
C THR A 8 4.34 8.81 3.35
N ARG A 9 4.19 10.05 3.82
CA ARG A 9 4.14 11.22 2.94
C ARG A 9 5.42 11.39 2.13
N ASN A 10 6.59 11.25 2.77
CA ASN A 10 7.87 11.38 2.08
C ASN A 10 7.99 10.32 0.98
N SER A 11 7.76 9.05 1.31
CA SER A 11 7.82 7.93 0.36
C SER A 11 6.89 8.12 -0.84
N PHE A 12 5.65 8.58 -0.63
CA PHE A 12 4.71 8.83 -1.74
C PHE A 12 5.09 10.07 -2.57
N GLN A 13 5.62 11.13 -1.95
CA GLN A 13 6.13 12.29 -2.68
C GLN A 13 7.32 11.90 -3.56
N THR A 14 8.27 11.14 -3.01
CA THR A 14 9.42 10.62 -3.76
C THR A 14 8.97 9.68 -4.88
N ALA A 15 8.02 8.78 -4.63
CA ALA A 15 7.46 7.91 -5.67
C ALA A 15 6.81 8.72 -6.80
N GLN A 16 6.07 9.77 -6.48
CA GLN A 16 5.45 10.65 -7.47
C GLN A 16 6.50 11.38 -8.33
N GLN A 17 7.60 11.84 -7.73
CA GLN A 17 8.72 12.43 -8.47
C GLN A 17 9.40 11.40 -9.40
N HIS A 18 9.43 10.14 -8.98
CA HIS A 18 10.01 9.02 -9.71
C HIS A 18 8.98 8.24 -10.54
N LYS A 19 7.82 8.83 -10.87
CA LYS A 19 6.77 8.17 -11.66
C LYS A 19 7.21 7.73 -13.07
N TYR A 20 8.37 8.18 -13.54
CA TYR A 20 8.96 7.74 -14.80
C TYR A 20 9.58 6.32 -14.69
N MET A 21 9.80 5.84 -13.47
CA MET A 21 10.20 4.46 -13.19
C MET A 21 9.01 3.53 -13.41
N PRO A 22 9.06 2.61 -14.40
CA PRO A 22 7.88 1.87 -14.83
C PRO A 22 7.18 1.05 -13.74
N LEU A 23 7.93 0.51 -12.78
CA LEU A 23 7.35 -0.26 -11.67
C LEU A 23 6.66 0.65 -10.65
N VAL A 24 7.26 1.81 -10.35
CA VAL A 24 6.66 2.82 -9.45
C VAL A 24 5.38 3.37 -10.06
N GLU A 25 5.39 3.70 -11.35
CA GLU A 25 4.20 4.17 -12.07
C GLU A 25 3.03 3.20 -11.93
N ARG A 26 3.30 1.91 -12.17
CA ARG A 26 2.27 0.86 -12.08
C ARG A 26 1.79 0.66 -10.65
N ALA A 27 2.70 0.65 -9.68
CA ALA A 27 2.35 0.54 -8.26
C ALA A 27 1.45 1.71 -7.83
N LEU A 28 1.75 2.94 -8.24
CA LEU A 28 0.92 4.12 -8.00
C LEU A 28 -0.45 3.99 -8.69
N LYS A 29 -0.48 3.55 -9.96
CA LYS A 29 -1.73 3.34 -10.69
C LYS A 29 -2.62 2.30 -10.01
N LEU A 30 -2.05 1.17 -9.58
CA LEU A 30 -2.75 0.15 -8.81
C LEU A 30 -3.28 0.72 -7.49
N TRP A 31 -2.44 1.46 -6.76
CA TRP A 31 -2.80 2.06 -5.47
C TRP A 31 -3.97 3.04 -5.60
N VAL A 32 -3.96 3.92 -6.61
CA VAL A 32 -5.06 4.86 -6.90
C VAL A 32 -6.32 4.10 -7.30
N ALA A 33 -6.20 3.10 -8.18
CA ALA A 33 -7.34 2.31 -8.63
C ALA A 33 -8.01 1.51 -7.49
N CYS A 34 -7.25 1.03 -6.49
CA CYS A 34 -7.84 0.42 -5.30
C CYS A 34 -8.70 1.43 -4.52
N ARG A 35 -8.19 2.65 -4.29
CA ARG A 35 -8.95 3.70 -3.57
C ARG A 35 -10.22 4.10 -4.31
N PHE A 36 -10.20 4.06 -5.64
CA PHE A 36 -11.32 4.39 -6.50
C PHE A 36 -12.55 3.48 -6.30
N ILE A 37 -12.35 2.26 -5.79
CA ILE A 37 -13.44 1.29 -5.54
C ILE A 37 -13.57 0.90 -4.06
N GLU A 38 -12.85 1.58 -3.17
CA GLU A 38 -13.02 1.41 -1.71
C GLU A 38 -13.88 2.54 -1.12
N GLU A 39 -13.88 3.71 -1.74
CA GLU A 39 -14.71 4.84 -1.29
C GLU A 39 -16.11 4.79 -1.93
N PRO A 40 -17.17 5.10 -1.18
CA PRO A 40 -18.53 5.07 -1.71
C PRO A 40 -18.77 6.13 -2.79
N TRP A 41 -19.34 5.71 -3.91
CA TRP A 41 -19.68 6.59 -5.03
C TRP A 41 -20.91 7.46 -4.74
N SER A 42 -20.83 8.73 -5.14
CA SER A 42 -21.94 9.68 -5.02
C SER A 42 -22.19 10.45 -6.30
N ILE A 43 -23.47 10.72 -6.59
CA ILE A 43 -23.92 11.54 -7.70
C ILE A 43 -23.84 13.01 -7.30
N THR A 44 -23.14 13.82 -8.11
CA THR A 44 -23.02 15.28 -7.90
C THR A 44 -23.78 16.11 -8.94
N GLY A 45 -24.46 15.47 -9.88
CA GLY A 45 -25.25 16.11 -10.94
C GLY A 45 -26.70 16.40 -10.54
N ASN A 46 -27.42 17.11 -11.41
CA ASN A 46 -28.85 17.40 -11.21
C ASN A 46 -29.73 16.15 -11.34
N GLU A 47 -29.35 15.22 -12.22
CA GLU A 47 -30.00 13.91 -12.35
C GLU A 47 -29.47 12.99 -11.25
N THR A 48 -30.37 12.33 -10.53
CA THR A 48 -30.08 11.49 -9.35
C THR A 48 -30.43 10.02 -9.56
N LEU A 49 -30.96 9.66 -10.74
CA LEU A 49 -31.39 8.31 -11.11
C LEU A 49 -32.42 7.74 -10.13
N GLY A 50 -33.25 8.60 -9.53
CA GLY A 50 -34.25 8.23 -8.53
C GLY A 50 -33.68 7.91 -7.15
N MET A 51 -32.39 8.18 -6.91
CA MET A 51 -31.74 8.00 -5.61
C MET A 51 -31.93 9.24 -4.73
N SER A 52 -31.92 9.05 -3.41
CA SER A 52 -32.00 10.13 -2.43
C SER A 52 -31.00 9.89 -1.29
N THR A 53 -30.70 10.95 -0.55
CA THR A 53 -29.85 10.90 0.64
C THR A 53 -30.50 10.06 1.74
N ASP A 54 -29.67 9.42 2.57
CA ASP A 54 -30.12 8.62 3.70
C ASP A 54 -30.49 9.53 4.90
N PRO A 55 -31.64 9.32 5.56
CA PRO A 55 -32.02 10.13 6.72
C PRO A 55 -31.12 9.89 7.96
N ASN A 56 -30.38 8.78 8.04
CA ASN A 56 -29.50 8.46 9.15
C ASN A 56 -28.21 9.28 9.09
N PRO A 57 -27.90 10.13 10.08
CA PRO A 57 -26.67 10.93 10.11
C PRO A 57 -25.37 10.10 10.16
N ASN A 58 -25.47 8.82 10.55
CA ASN A 58 -24.33 7.90 10.57
C ASN A 58 -24.11 7.18 9.23
N CYS A 59 -24.99 7.40 8.24
CA CYS A 59 -24.82 6.86 6.90
C CYS A 59 -23.92 7.79 6.07
N PRO A 60 -22.90 7.28 5.36
CA PRO A 60 -22.06 8.07 4.43
C PRO A 60 -22.83 8.76 3.30
N TYR A 61 -24.11 8.41 3.12
CA TYR A 61 -25.00 9.01 2.13
C TYR A 61 -26.00 9.99 2.75
N HIS A 62 -25.76 10.44 3.98
CA HIS A 62 -26.61 11.45 4.62
C HIS A 62 -26.54 12.81 3.92
N ASP A 63 -25.32 13.20 3.52
CA ASP A 63 -25.00 14.45 2.85
C ASP A 63 -24.78 14.28 1.34
N ARG A 64 -24.95 13.06 0.80
CA ARG A 64 -24.59 12.70 -0.58
C ARG A 64 -25.59 11.74 -1.20
N VAL A 65 -25.94 11.97 -2.46
CA VAL A 65 -26.81 11.05 -3.22
C VAL A 65 -26.00 9.83 -3.63
N PRO A 66 -26.37 8.60 -3.22
CA PRO A 66 -25.65 7.40 -3.60
C PRO A 66 -25.85 7.07 -5.08
N VAL A 67 -24.87 6.40 -5.67
CA VAL A 67 -25.04 5.75 -6.97
C VAL A 67 -25.92 4.49 -6.81
N PRO A 68 -26.79 4.14 -7.79
CA PRO A 68 -27.56 2.90 -7.73
C PRO A 68 -26.64 1.67 -7.56
N PRO A 69 -27.00 0.67 -6.73
CA PRO A 69 -26.12 -0.47 -6.45
C PRO A 69 -25.61 -1.23 -7.68
N ILE A 70 -26.41 -1.29 -8.75
CA ILE A 70 -26.00 -1.93 -9.99
C ILE A 70 -24.92 -1.14 -10.74
N VAL A 71 -24.97 0.19 -10.67
CA VAL A 71 -23.97 1.06 -11.31
C VAL A 71 -22.67 1.03 -10.51
N ASP A 72 -22.77 1.05 -9.17
CA ASP A 72 -21.63 0.87 -8.25
C ASP A 72 -20.88 -0.45 -8.56
N LEU A 73 -21.62 -1.56 -8.62
CA LEU A 73 -21.07 -2.87 -9.01
C LEU A 73 -20.43 -2.87 -10.40
N GLN A 74 -21.02 -2.17 -11.38
CA GLN A 74 -20.45 -2.08 -12.73
C GLN A 74 -19.13 -1.32 -12.74
N ILE A 75 -19.03 -0.21 -12.00
CA ILE A 75 -17.79 0.56 -11.86
C ILE A 75 -16.71 -0.32 -11.23
N ASP A 76 -17.03 -1.04 -10.15
CA ASP A 76 -16.12 -1.98 -9.50
C ASP A 76 -15.60 -3.04 -10.47
N LEU A 77 -16.51 -3.68 -11.22
CA LEU A 77 -16.15 -4.71 -12.19
C LEU A 77 -15.24 -4.17 -13.31
N ILE A 78 -15.50 -2.97 -13.80
CA ILE A 78 -14.65 -2.33 -14.82
C ILE A 78 -13.26 -2.07 -14.24
N VAL A 79 -13.16 -1.46 -13.06
CA VAL A 79 -11.87 -1.12 -12.46
C VAL A 79 -11.07 -2.37 -12.11
N ILE A 80 -11.72 -3.41 -11.57
CA ILE A 80 -11.07 -4.68 -11.24
C ILE A 80 -10.51 -5.34 -12.51
N ASN A 81 -11.34 -5.49 -13.55
CA ASN A 81 -10.99 -6.28 -14.73
C ASN A 81 -10.08 -5.53 -15.71
N GLU A 82 -10.30 -4.23 -15.91
CA GLU A 82 -9.58 -3.43 -16.91
C GLU A 82 -8.33 -2.75 -16.33
N ILE A 83 -8.25 -2.56 -15.00
CA ILE A 83 -7.15 -1.84 -14.36
C ILE A 83 -6.40 -2.72 -13.37
N LEU A 84 -7.06 -3.20 -12.30
CA LEU A 84 -6.36 -3.85 -11.18
C LEU A 84 -5.70 -5.18 -11.60
N GLN A 85 -6.47 -6.08 -12.23
CA GLN A 85 -5.94 -7.38 -12.65
C GLN A 85 -4.81 -7.27 -13.69
N PRO A 86 -4.91 -6.43 -14.74
CA PRO A 86 -3.81 -6.23 -15.68
C PRO A 86 -2.57 -5.59 -15.04
N GLU A 87 -2.73 -4.56 -14.21
CA GLU A 87 -1.57 -3.90 -13.58
C GLU A 87 -0.89 -4.82 -12.56
N LEU A 88 -1.64 -5.60 -11.78
CA LEU A 88 -1.06 -6.58 -10.86
C LEU A 88 -0.20 -7.60 -11.59
N LYS A 89 -0.69 -8.16 -12.71
CA LYS A 89 0.09 -9.11 -13.54
C LYS A 89 1.39 -8.49 -14.06
N LYS A 90 1.34 -7.24 -14.52
CA LYS A 90 2.51 -6.51 -15.02
C LYS A 90 3.51 -6.22 -13.89
N ILE A 91 3.04 -5.76 -12.73
CA ILE A 91 3.86 -5.52 -11.54
C ILE A 91 4.58 -6.80 -11.13
N LEU A 92 3.87 -7.92 -11.00
CA LEU A 92 4.47 -9.19 -10.59
C LEU A 92 5.51 -9.69 -11.59
N LYS A 93 5.23 -9.55 -12.90
CA LYS A 93 6.18 -9.90 -13.96
C LYS A 93 7.45 -9.05 -13.86
N MET A 94 7.29 -7.73 -13.79
CA MET A 94 8.42 -6.78 -13.70
C MET A 94 9.22 -6.94 -12.42
N LEU A 95 8.55 -7.18 -11.30
CA LEU A 95 9.19 -7.52 -10.05
C LEU A 95 10.07 -8.74 -10.26
N LYS A 96 9.50 -9.86 -10.69
CA LYS A 96 10.24 -11.10 -10.93
C LYS A 96 11.47 -10.88 -11.81
N GLU A 97 11.33 -10.18 -12.94
CA GLU A 97 12.44 -9.87 -13.85
C GLU A 97 13.55 -9.08 -13.15
N LYS A 98 13.19 -8.06 -12.36
CA LYS A 98 14.16 -7.27 -11.58
C LYS A 98 14.79 -8.09 -10.44
N LEU A 99 14.04 -9.01 -9.83
CA LEU A 99 14.55 -9.90 -8.78
C LEU A 99 15.56 -10.92 -9.35
N GLU A 100 15.38 -11.34 -10.60
CA GLU A 100 16.28 -12.27 -11.31
C GLU A 100 17.49 -11.57 -11.97
N SER A 101 17.60 -10.24 -11.83
CA SER A 101 18.72 -9.45 -12.36
C SER A 101 20.07 -9.86 -11.75
N THR A 102 21.13 -9.83 -12.56
CA THR A 102 22.50 -10.08 -12.10
C THR A 102 23.07 -8.92 -11.26
N ASP A 103 22.46 -7.74 -11.33
CA ASP A 103 22.80 -6.59 -10.49
C ASP A 103 21.55 -6.09 -9.73
N PRO A 104 21.31 -6.59 -8.51
CA PRO A 104 20.11 -6.23 -7.74
C PRO A 104 20.14 -4.79 -7.22
N TRP A 105 21.29 -4.12 -7.19
CA TRP A 105 21.44 -2.79 -6.61
C TRP A 105 21.10 -1.65 -7.56
N THR A 106 21.21 -1.89 -8.88
CA THR A 106 20.82 -0.92 -9.91
C THR A 106 19.34 -0.54 -9.81
N ASP A 107 18.47 -1.54 -9.61
CA ASP A 107 17.02 -1.35 -9.54
C ASP A 107 16.46 -1.24 -8.12
N TRP A 108 17.34 -1.30 -7.11
CA TRP A 108 16.94 -1.40 -5.70
C TRP A 108 15.95 -0.30 -5.30
N PHE A 109 16.18 0.95 -5.72
CA PHE A 109 15.35 2.08 -5.30
C PHE A 109 13.93 2.00 -5.90
N GLU A 110 13.83 1.64 -7.18
CA GLU A 110 12.55 1.42 -7.85
C GLU A 110 11.78 0.25 -7.20
N ILE A 111 12.47 -0.85 -6.91
CA ILE A 111 11.91 -2.00 -6.18
C ILE A 111 11.42 -1.56 -4.80
N TYR A 112 12.23 -0.85 -4.03
CA TYR A 112 11.89 -0.39 -2.69
C TYR A 112 10.63 0.48 -2.70
N LEU A 113 10.56 1.49 -3.57
CA LEU A 113 9.39 2.38 -3.66
C LEU A 113 8.13 1.60 -4.03
N ALA A 114 8.23 0.67 -4.98
CA ALA A 114 7.10 -0.17 -5.36
C ALA A 114 6.62 -1.06 -4.20
N TYR A 115 7.54 -1.70 -3.48
CA TYR A 115 7.21 -2.49 -2.29
C TYR A 115 6.55 -1.65 -1.21
N PHE A 116 7.06 -0.44 -0.96
CA PHE A 116 6.46 0.50 -0.01
C PHE A 116 5.00 0.81 -0.38
N ILE A 117 4.73 1.14 -1.64
CA ILE A 117 3.37 1.44 -2.13
C ILE A 117 2.46 0.22 -2.00
N LEU A 118 2.92 -0.97 -2.40
CA LEU A 118 2.14 -2.20 -2.36
C LEU A 118 1.80 -2.60 -0.91
N LEU A 119 2.77 -2.53 0.00
CA LEU A 119 2.54 -2.82 1.42
C LEU A 119 1.66 -1.76 2.09
N HIS A 120 1.79 -0.50 1.70
CA HIS A 120 0.85 0.53 2.16
C HIS A 120 -0.57 0.28 1.64
N ASN A 121 -0.72 -0.22 0.41
CA ASN A 121 -2.03 -0.62 -0.11
C ASN A 121 -2.67 -1.71 0.76
N VAL A 122 -1.87 -2.69 1.22
CA VAL A 122 -2.34 -3.74 2.14
C VAL A 122 -2.85 -3.14 3.45
N GLU A 123 -2.11 -2.20 4.06
CA GLU A 123 -2.55 -1.50 5.28
C GLU A 123 -3.93 -0.85 5.10
N LEU A 124 -4.12 -0.15 3.98
CA LEU A 124 -5.36 0.57 3.66
C LEU A 124 -6.53 -0.39 3.38
N THR A 125 -6.32 -1.46 2.61
CA THR A 125 -7.37 -2.45 2.34
C THR A 125 -7.81 -3.16 3.63
N MET A 126 -6.88 -3.45 4.54
CA MET A 126 -7.21 -4.03 5.85
C MET A 126 -7.95 -3.02 6.75
N ALA A 127 -7.59 -1.73 6.70
CA ALA A 127 -8.29 -0.67 7.40
C ALA A 127 -9.72 -0.48 6.88
N HIS A 128 -9.90 -0.53 5.56
CA HIS A 128 -11.20 -0.44 4.92
C HIS A 128 -12.12 -1.59 5.33
N ASP A 129 -11.63 -2.83 5.34
CA ASP A 129 -12.42 -3.99 5.79
C ASP A 129 -12.79 -3.89 7.29
N ALA A 130 -11.86 -3.45 8.13
CA ALA A 130 -12.13 -3.22 9.56
C ALA A 130 -13.15 -2.09 9.79
N TRP A 131 -13.13 -1.03 8.97
CA TRP A 131 -14.15 0.01 8.98
C TRP A 131 -15.51 -0.53 8.53
N PHE A 132 -15.56 -1.31 7.46
CA PHE A 132 -16.78 -1.94 6.94
C PHE A 132 -17.47 -2.82 7.99
N VAL A 133 -16.70 -3.62 8.71
CA VAL A 133 -17.19 -4.44 9.84
C VAL A 133 -17.87 -3.60 10.90
N LYS A 134 -17.21 -2.51 11.34
CA LYS A 134 -17.73 -1.62 12.39
C LYS A 134 -19.02 -0.95 11.93
N ARG A 135 -19.04 -0.45 10.70
CA ARG A 135 -20.22 0.19 10.10
C ARG A 135 -21.42 -0.75 10.05
N ASN A 136 -21.20 -2.02 9.75
CA ASN A 136 -22.26 -3.03 9.63
C ASN A 136 -22.53 -3.80 10.94
N ASN A 137 -21.95 -3.37 12.08
CA ASN A 137 -22.08 -4.01 13.39
C ASN A 137 -21.80 -5.53 13.37
N LEU A 138 -20.82 -5.97 12.57
CA LEU A 138 -20.47 -7.38 12.47
C LEU A 138 -19.63 -7.80 13.71
N LYS A 139 -19.95 -8.96 14.30
CA LYS A 139 -19.28 -9.48 15.52
C LYS A 139 -17.91 -10.12 15.28
N ARG A 140 -17.20 -9.75 14.21
CA ARG A 140 -15.92 -10.32 13.77
C ARG A 140 -14.96 -9.19 13.44
N LYS A 141 -13.65 -9.39 13.54
CA LYS A 141 -12.66 -8.32 13.25
C LYS A 141 -12.64 -7.91 11.77
N TYR A 142 -12.84 -8.87 10.88
CA TYR A 142 -12.78 -8.70 9.43
C TYR A 142 -14.01 -9.30 8.75
N SER A 143 -14.46 -8.71 7.64
CA SER A 143 -15.66 -9.12 6.91
C SER A 143 -15.43 -10.38 6.07
N ASN A 144 -14.21 -10.57 5.57
CA ASN A 144 -13.85 -11.72 4.76
C ASN A 144 -12.50 -12.30 5.20
N LYS A 145 -12.53 -13.25 6.14
CA LYS A 145 -11.32 -13.88 6.66
C LYS A 145 -10.45 -14.55 5.58
N PRO A 146 -10.99 -15.37 4.65
CA PRO A 146 -10.19 -15.95 3.58
C PRO A 146 -9.43 -14.91 2.72
N LEU A 147 -10.08 -13.78 2.43
CA LEU A 147 -9.45 -12.69 1.69
C LEU A 147 -8.32 -12.05 2.49
N ILE A 148 -8.55 -11.78 3.78
CA ILE A 148 -7.54 -11.21 4.68
C ILE A 148 -6.34 -12.13 4.85
N ASP A 149 -6.57 -13.44 4.99
CA ASP A 149 -5.50 -14.43 5.09
C ASP A 149 -4.67 -14.46 3.79
N THR A 150 -5.33 -14.38 2.63
CA THR A 150 -4.66 -14.30 1.31
C THR A 150 -3.82 -13.02 1.17
N ILE A 151 -4.36 -11.86 1.56
CA ILE A 151 -3.67 -10.57 1.52
C ILE A 151 -2.45 -10.58 2.44
N THR A 152 -2.62 -11.09 3.66
CA THR A 152 -1.54 -11.23 4.65
C THR A 152 -0.42 -12.12 4.14
N GLN A 153 -0.78 -13.25 3.52
CA GLN A 153 0.18 -14.17 2.92
C GLN A 153 0.95 -13.47 1.78
N GLY A 154 0.26 -12.72 0.92
CA GLY A 154 0.90 -11.94 -0.15
C GLY A 154 1.89 -10.90 0.38
N ALA A 155 1.50 -10.12 1.39
CA ALA A 155 2.36 -9.13 2.04
C ALA A 155 3.60 -9.77 2.69
N THR A 156 3.41 -10.93 3.33
CA THR A 156 4.50 -11.71 3.93
C THR A 156 5.46 -12.25 2.87
N THR A 157 4.94 -12.73 1.74
CA THR A 157 5.76 -13.19 0.61
C THR A 157 6.60 -12.03 0.04
N LEU A 158 5.99 -10.85 -0.16
CA LEU A 158 6.73 -9.65 -0.59
C LEU A 158 7.86 -9.37 0.40
N LEU A 159 7.57 -9.18 1.69
CA LEU A 159 8.60 -8.92 2.70
C LEU A 159 9.70 -10.01 2.69
N THR A 160 9.32 -11.28 2.57
CA THR A 160 10.29 -12.38 2.49
C THR A 160 11.25 -12.21 1.30
N CYS A 161 10.72 -11.96 0.11
CA CYS A 161 11.56 -11.68 -1.07
C CYS A 161 12.46 -10.46 -0.83
N PHE A 162 11.92 -9.35 -0.32
CA PHE A 162 12.67 -8.13 -0.07
C PHE A 162 13.83 -8.32 0.91
N HIS A 163 13.58 -9.00 2.03
CA HIS A 163 14.59 -9.19 3.07
C HIS A 163 15.62 -10.27 2.73
N TYR A 164 15.18 -11.43 2.25
CA TYR A 164 16.06 -12.59 2.09
C TYR A 164 16.67 -12.72 0.71
N ALA A 165 15.95 -12.36 -0.36
CA ALA A 165 16.51 -12.43 -1.71
C ALA A 165 17.38 -11.21 -2.04
N HIS A 166 17.02 -10.02 -1.54
CA HIS A 166 17.67 -8.77 -1.94
C HIS A 166 18.46 -8.06 -0.85
N GLN A 167 18.33 -8.48 0.41
CA GLN A 167 18.80 -7.68 1.55
C GLN A 167 18.33 -6.21 1.41
N GLY A 168 17.10 -5.99 0.93
CA GLY A 168 16.63 -4.69 0.47
C GLY A 168 16.57 -3.63 1.58
N TYR A 169 16.62 -4.06 2.85
CA TYR A 169 16.73 -3.19 4.01
C TYR A 169 18.13 -2.56 4.15
N ALA A 170 19.16 -3.17 3.56
CA ALA A 170 20.57 -2.86 3.84
C ALA A 170 20.92 -1.38 3.62
N PRO A 171 20.39 -0.67 2.61
CA PRO A 171 20.70 0.76 2.43
C PRO A 171 20.19 1.64 3.57
N PHE A 172 19.21 1.20 4.35
CA PHE A 172 18.73 1.93 5.53
C PHE A 172 19.62 1.71 6.76
N THR A 173 20.42 0.64 6.80
CA THR A 173 21.23 0.26 7.96
C THR A 173 22.73 0.40 7.73
N ASN A 174 23.21 0.22 6.50
CA ASN A 174 24.60 0.28 6.13
C ASN A 174 24.87 1.52 5.26
N VAL A 175 25.45 2.55 5.87
CA VAL A 175 25.75 3.83 5.20
C VAL A 175 26.90 3.69 4.20
N ASP A 176 27.80 2.72 4.38
CA ASP A 176 28.93 2.51 3.46
C ASP A 176 28.46 2.06 2.06
N LEU A 177 27.24 1.51 1.95
CA LEU A 177 26.67 1.13 0.65
C LEU A 177 26.55 2.33 -0.30
N GLU A 178 26.28 3.53 0.22
CA GLU A 178 26.20 4.74 -0.60
C GLU A 178 27.53 5.10 -1.27
N ARG A 179 28.64 4.72 -0.64
CA ARG A 179 29.99 4.91 -1.19
C ARG A 179 30.31 3.88 -2.26
N THR A 180 29.77 2.66 -2.13
CA THR A 180 30.06 1.56 -3.05
C THR A 180 29.15 1.50 -4.27
N GLN A 181 27.86 1.84 -4.14
CA GLN A 181 26.84 1.59 -5.16
C GLN A 181 26.59 2.79 -6.11
N GLN A 182 27.30 3.91 -5.92
CA GLN A 182 27.22 5.12 -6.77
C GLN A 182 25.79 5.59 -7.11
N TRP A 183 24.85 5.48 -6.17
CA TRP A 183 23.46 5.91 -6.43
C TRP A 183 23.34 7.41 -6.71
N PRO A 184 22.32 7.83 -7.48
CA PRO A 184 22.00 9.24 -7.71
C PRO A 184 21.78 10.00 -6.39
N ASP A 185 22.11 11.29 -6.38
CA ASP A 185 22.02 12.13 -5.17
C ASP A 185 20.62 12.19 -4.58
N GLN A 186 19.58 12.16 -5.43
CA GLN A 186 18.17 12.12 -4.98
C GLN A 186 17.85 10.88 -4.13
N GLN A 187 18.46 9.72 -4.45
CA GLN A 187 18.26 8.49 -3.68
C GLN A 187 19.00 8.56 -2.34
N LYS A 188 20.20 9.13 -2.33
CA LYS A 188 20.97 9.37 -1.10
C LYS A 188 20.28 10.37 -0.18
N GLU A 189 19.75 11.45 -0.74
CA GLU A 189 18.95 12.44 -0.01
C GLU A 189 17.74 11.77 0.67
N TYR A 190 16.98 10.95 -0.07
CA TYR A 190 15.89 10.17 0.50
C TYR A 190 16.35 9.27 1.67
N LEU A 191 17.50 8.59 1.54
CA LEU A 191 18.07 7.78 2.61
C LEU A 191 18.45 8.63 3.84
N HIS A 192 19.09 9.77 3.64
CA HIS A 192 19.48 10.69 4.71
C HIS A 192 18.27 11.25 5.47
N GLU A 193 17.17 11.55 4.77
CA GLU A 193 15.92 11.98 5.40
C GLU A 193 15.19 10.85 6.12
N THR A 194 15.21 9.65 5.54
CA THR A 194 14.41 8.52 6.01
C THR A 194 15.03 7.85 7.24
N ARG A 195 16.36 7.67 7.28
CA ARG A 195 17.04 6.97 8.40
C ARG A 195 16.73 7.56 9.79
N PRO A 196 16.74 8.88 10.01
CA PRO A 196 16.34 9.47 11.29
C PRO A 196 14.87 9.19 11.65
N LEU A 197 13.96 9.19 10.66
CA LEU A 197 12.54 8.90 10.90
C LEU A 197 12.35 7.45 11.36
N LEU A 198 13.14 6.52 10.81
CA LEU A 198 13.10 5.10 11.19
C LEU A 198 13.54 4.85 12.63
N GLN A 199 14.48 5.65 13.17
CA GLN A 199 14.86 5.56 14.58
C GLN A 199 13.68 5.88 15.51
N GLY A 200 12.84 6.84 15.14
CA GLY A 200 11.64 7.21 15.88
C GLY A 200 10.46 6.23 15.74
N ILE A 201 10.58 5.24 14.84
CA ILE A 201 9.60 4.16 14.66
C ILE A 201 10.04 2.90 15.46
N ARG A 202 11.30 2.85 15.91
CA ARG A 202 11.81 1.74 16.73
C ARG A 202 11.28 1.87 18.16
N GLY A 203 10.56 0.84 18.62
CA GLY A 203 10.22 0.68 20.03
C GLY A 203 8.73 0.56 20.31
N ASP A 204 7.87 1.04 19.41
CA ASP A 204 6.43 0.94 19.59
C ASP A 204 5.73 0.65 18.26
N HIS A 205 4.61 -0.09 18.33
CA HIS A 205 3.64 -0.30 17.25
C HIS A 205 4.09 -1.37 16.22
N VAL A 206 3.30 -2.38 15.87
CA VAL A 206 1.89 -2.31 15.50
C VAL A 206 1.30 -3.72 15.65
N HIS A 207 0.37 -3.94 16.58
CA HIS A 207 -0.30 -5.26 16.76
C HIS A 207 -1.44 -5.50 15.76
N ASP A 208 -1.75 -4.50 14.94
CA ASP A 208 -2.91 -4.51 14.08
C ASP A 208 -2.50 -4.29 12.62
N PRO A 209 -2.64 -5.30 11.74
CA PRO A 209 -2.34 -5.20 10.32
C PRO A 209 -3.04 -4.04 9.57
N ALA A 210 -4.14 -3.54 10.13
CA ALA A 210 -4.92 -2.43 9.60
C ALA A 210 -4.39 -1.03 10.01
N LYS A 211 -3.33 -0.95 10.82
CA LYS A 211 -2.77 0.34 11.27
C LYS A 211 -1.62 0.79 10.37
N GLU A 212 -1.51 2.11 10.21
CA GLU A 212 -0.42 2.78 9.49
C GLU A 212 0.94 2.28 10.01
N LEU A 213 1.85 2.03 9.07
CA LEU A 213 3.19 1.50 9.29
C LEU A 213 3.27 0.04 9.75
N PHE A 214 2.17 -0.71 9.86
CA PHE A 214 2.26 -2.13 10.20
C PHE A 214 3.15 -2.87 9.20
N TRP A 215 2.87 -2.75 7.90
CA TRP A 215 3.56 -3.48 6.84
C TRP A 215 4.77 -2.72 6.32
N THR A 216 4.64 -1.41 6.14
CA THR A 216 5.70 -0.59 5.53
C THR A 216 6.91 -0.39 6.41
N SER A 217 6.77 -0.33 7.75
CA SER A 217 7.93 -0.25 8.65
C SER A 217 8.76 -1.54 8.71
N GLN A 218 8.19 -2.66 8.28
CA GLN A 218 8.89 -3.95 8.29
C GLN A 218 10.01 -3.98 7.25
N LEU A 219 9.87 -3.28 6.11
CA LEU A 219 10.89 -3.16 5.06
C LEU A 219 12.26 -2.72 5.59
N HIS A 220 12.28 -1.92 6.66
CA HIS A 220 13.50 -1.30 7.17
C HIS A 220 14.18 -2.10 8.29
N ARG A 221 13.66 -3.30 8.63
CA ARG A 221 14.18 -4.12 9.73
C ARG A 221 15.25 -5.11 9.25
N PRO A 222 16.49 -5.03 9.77
CA PRO A 222 17.56 -5.96 9.37
C PRO A 222 17.34 -7.39 9.88
N ASP A 223 16.71 -7.53 11.04
CA ASP A 223 16.38 -8.78 11.72
C ASP A 223 14.93 -9.22 11.46
N TRP A 224 14.36 -8.83 10.31
CA TRP A 224 12.97 -9.10 9.99
C TRP A 224 12.64 -10.59 10.02
N ARG A 225 11.51 -10.91 10.65
CA ARG A 225 10.90 -12.24 10.65
C ARG A 225 9.42 -12.12 10.30
N PRO A 226 8.86 -13.11 9.58
CA PRO A 226 7.42 -13.15 9.32
C PRO A 226 6.63 -13.00 10.61
N VAL A 227 5.71 -12.04 10.64
CA VAL A 227 4.80 -11.87 11.77
C VAL A 227 3.72 -12.95 11.66
N VAL A 228 3.76 -13.92 12.57
CA VAL A 228 2.66 -14.89 12.71
C VAL A 228 1.51 -14.16 13.39
N LEU A 229 0.53 -13.71 12.61
CA LEU A 229 -0.72 -13.19 13.14
C LEU A 229 -1.52 -14.37 13.72
N MET A 230 -1.44 -14.56 15.03
CA MET A 230 -2.33 -15.50 15.71
C MET A 230 -3.76 -14.97 15.59
N SER A 231 -4.62 -15.82 15.01
CA SER A 231 -6.04 -15.57 14.79
C SER A 231 -6.83 -15.51 16.09
#